data_AF-A0A970IKM9-F1
#
_entry.id   AF-A0A970IKM9-F1
#
_cell.length_a   1.000
_cell.length_b   1.000
_cell.length_c   1.000
_cell.angle_alpha   90.00
_cell.angle_beta   90.00
_cell.angle_gamma   90.00
#
_symmetry.space_group_name_H-M   'P 1'
#
loop_
_entity.id
_entity.type
_entity.pdbx_description
1 polymer ?
#
loop_
_entity_poly.entity_id
_entity_poly.type
_entity_poly.pdbx_seq_one_letter_code
_entity_poly.pdbx_strand_id
1 'polypeptide(L)'
;MPIFDRIFKARDKPKNQLPGSTYSFFFGSTSSGKSVNERTALQTTAVYACVRILAETIASLPLHTYRYTDRGKEKALEHPLYYLLHNEPNAEMTSFVFRETLMSHLLLWGNAYAQIIRDGRGQILSLYPLLPDKMTVDRAASGEIIYQYRTDRGVYALRREEVLHIPGLGVDGLIGYSPIAMAKNSIGMAIATEEYGASFFANGANPGGVL
;
A
#
# COMPACT_ATOMS: atom_id res chain seq x y z
N MET A 1 -28.26 -44.74 16.83
CA MET A 1 -28.80 -43.37 16.90
C MET A 1 -27.65 -42.36 16.90
N PRO A 2 -27.27 -41.77 15.76
CA PRO A 2 -26.31 -40.67 15.71
C PRO A 2 -26.98 -39.45 15.06
N ILE A 3 -27.83 -38.74 15.81
CA ILE A 3 -28.51 -37.52 15.34
C ILE A 3 -27.89 -36.25 15.97
N PHE A 4 -27.03 -36.39 16.98
CA PHE A 4 -26.54 -35.25 17.76
C PHE A 4 -25.14 -34.71 17.39
N ASP A 5 -24.37 -35.39 16.52
CA ASP A 5 -23.03 -34.90 16.11
C ASP A 5 -23.05 -33.79 15.04
N ARG A 6 -24.24 -33.37 14.59
CA ARG A 6 -24.40 -32.34 13.55
C ARG A 6 -24.61 -30.91 14.09
N ILE A 7 -24.76 -30.75 15.41
CA ILE A 7 -25.09 -29.46 16.04
C ILE A 7 -23.84 -28.69 16.51
N PHE A 8 -22.67 -29.34 16.62
CA PHE A 8 -21.43 -28.72 17.12
C PHE A 8 -20.25 -28.70 16.13
N LYS A 9 -20.50 -28.74 14.82
CA LYS A 9 -19.46 -28.34 13.86
C LYS A 9 -19.40 -26.81 13.81
N ALA A 10 -18.29 -26.25 14.29
CA ALA A 10 -17.93 -24.87 14.05
C ALA A 10 -18.12 -24.56 12.54
N ARG A 11 -18.94 -23.54 12.25
CA ARG A 11 -19.09 -22.97 10.90
C ARG A 11 -17.69 -22.70 10.36
N ASP A 12 -17.41 -23.28 9.21
CA ASP A 12 -16.29 -23.01 8.30
C ASP A 12 -15.00 -22.49 8.95
N LYS A 13 -13.99 -23.37 9.04
CA LYS A 13 -12.61 -22.87 9.08
C LYS A 13 -12.38 -22.13 7.75
N PRO A 14 -11.87 -20.89 7.74
CA PRO A 14 -11.59 -20.19 6.50
C PRO A 14 -10.63 -21.04 5.67
N LYS A 15 -11.13 -21.58 4.55
CA LYS A 15 -10.28 -22.18 3.54
C LYS A 15 -9.63 -21.03 2.79
N ASN A 16 -8.37 -20.76 3.07
CA ASN A 16 -7.55 -19.88 2.24
C ASN A 16 -7.28 -20.58 0.89
N GLN A 17 -8.27 -20.57 0.01
CA GLN A 17 -8.12 -20.98 -1.39
C GLN A 17 -8.47 -19.79 -2.26
N LEU A 18 -7.51 -19.37 -3.08
CA LEU A 18 -7.73 -18.48 -4.22
C LEU A 18 -7.40 -19.30 -5.49
N PRO A 19 -8.40 -19.73 -6.27
CA PRO A 19 -8.15 -20.07 -7.66
C PRO A 19 -8.00 -18.77 -8.45
N GLY A 20 -6.77 -18.43 -8.83
CA GLY A 20 -6.44 -17.27 -9.67
C GLY A 20 -5.94 -16.07 -8.87
N SER A 21 -4.62 -16.03 -8.60
CA SER A 21 -3.91 -14.88 -8.06
C SER A 21 -3.81 -13.76 -9.11
N THR A 22 -4.94 -13.11 -9.38
CA THR A 22 -4.97 -11.92 -10.24
C THR A 22 -5.91 -10.87 -9.65
N TYR A 23 -5.69 -10.52 -8.38
CA TYR A 23 -6.18 -9.23 -7.86
C TYR A 23 -5.27 -8.10 -8.38
N SER A 24 -5.13 -8.00 -9.70
CA SER A 24 -4.83 -6.72 -10.32
C SER A 24 -6.14 -5.95 -10.24
N PHE A 25 -6.25 -5.03 -9.28
CA PHE A 25 -7.28 -4.00 -9.36
C PHE A 25 -6.94 -3.17 -10.59
N PHE A 26 -7.46 -3.59 -11.74
CA PHE A 26 -7.11 -3.01 -13.02
C PHE A 26 -7.52 -1.53 -13.01
N PHE A 27 -6.50 -0.68 -13.01
CA PHE A 27 -6.58 0.67 -13.54
C PHE A 27 -7.11 0.54 -14.97
N GLY A 28 -8.37 0.88 -15.15
CA GLY A 28 -9.11 0.69 -16.41
C GLY A 28 -9.86 1.96 -16.77
N SER A 29 -10.53 1.95 -17.92
CA SER A 29 -11.36 3.08 -18.35
C SER A 29 -12.45 3.37 -17.32
N THR A 30 -12.57 4.63 -16.93
CA THR A 30 -13.64 5.11 -16.06
C THR A 30 -14.92 5.37 -16.86
N SER A 31 -16.04 5.56 -16.18
CA SER A 31 -17.32 5.92 -16.83
C SER A 31 -17.27 7.22 -17.63
N SER A 32 -16.32 8.13 -17.32
CA SER A 32 -16.07 9.35 -18.10
C SER A 32 -15.14 9.14 -19.30
N GLY A 33 -14.65 7.92 -19.52
CA GLY A 33 -13.65 7.59 -20.55
C GLY A 33 -12.22 7.98 -20.18
N LYS A 34 -11.98 8.61 -19.02
CA LYS A 34 -10.64 8.95 -18.54
C LYS A 34 -9.92 7.73 -18.00
N SER A 35 -8.62 7.63 -18.28
CA SER A 35 -7.75 6.66 -17.64
C SER A 35 -7.35 7.17 -16.27
N VAL A 36 -7.59 6.39 -15.22
CA VAL A 36 -7.19 6.72 -13.86
C VAL A 36 -6.20 5.70 -13.35
N ASN A 37 -5.02 6.18 -12.97
CA ASN A 37 -3.98 5.50 -12.21
C ASN A 37 -3.44 6.46 -11.14
N GLU A 38 -2.47 6.03 -10.37
CA GLU A 38 -1.85 6.74 -9.27
C GLU A 38 -1.23 8.06 -9.73
N ARG A 39 -0.59 8.07 -10.92
CA ARG A 39 0.01 9.27 -11.49
C ARG A 39 -1.05 10.28 -11.91
N THR A 40 -2.07 9.86 -12.65
CA THR A 40 -3.14 10.75 -13.10
C THR A 40 -4.03 11.19 -11.95
N ALA A 41 -4.24 10.33 -10.95
CA ALA A 41 -5.00 10.67 -9.76
C ALA A 41 -4.28 11.72 -8.91
N LEU A 42 -2.95 11.61 -8.73
CA LEU A 42 -2.16 12.64 -8.04
C LEU A 42 -2.16 14.00 -8.75
N GLN A 43 -2.47 14.06 -10.05
CA GLN A 43 -2.65 15.33 -10.76
C GLN A 43 -3.96 16.04 -10.37
N THR A 44 -4.94 15.32 -9.82
CA THR A 44 -6.14 15.93 -9.24
C THR A 44 -5.80 16.57 -7.90
N THR A 45 -5.95 17.88 -7.79
CA THR A 45 -5.57 18.69 -6.61
C THR A 45 -6.15 18.14 -5.31
N ALA A 46 -7.41 17.68 -5.32
CA ALA A 46 -8.05 17.11 -4.13
C ALA A 46 -7.34 15.82 -3.66
N VAL A 47 -6.98 14.93 -4.59
CA VAL A 47 -6.26 13.69 -4.26
C VAL A 47 -4.87 14.01 -3.71
N TYR A 48 -4.13 14.92 -4.38
CA TYR A 48 -2.81 15.36 -3.91
C TYR A 48 -2.87 15.91 -2.48
N ALA A 49 -3.82 16.82 -2.19
CA ALA A 49 -3.98 17.41 -0.88
C ALA A 49 -4.29 16.36 0.20
N CYS A 50 -5.20 15.43 -0.07
CA CYS A 50 -5.55 14.37 0.87
C CYS A 50 -4.36 13.43 1.14
N VAL A 51 -3.67 12.98 0.10
CA VAL A 51 -2.49 12.11 0.24
C VAL A 51 -1.41 12.80 1.06
N ARG A 52 -1.08 14.05 0.72
CA ARG A 52 -0.07 14.85 1.40
C ARG A 52 -0.39 15.05 2.88
N ILE A 53 -1.59 15.52 3.21
CA ILE A 53 -1.98 15.79 4.61
C ILE A 53 -1.91 14.52 5.46
N LEU A 54 -2.44 13.40 4.95
CA LEU A 54 -2.42 12.13 5.68
C LEU A 54 -1.00 11.59 5.84
N ALA A 55 -0.19 11.63 4.78
CA ALA A 55 1.17 11.13 4.79
C ALA A 55 2.07 11.96 5.72
N GLU A 56 2.05 13.29 5.61
CA GLU A 56 2.82 14.19 6.47
C GLU A 56 2.38 14.08 7.93
N THR A 57 1.07 13.98 8.19
CA THR A 57 0.54 13.84 9.56
C THR A 57 1.07 12.57 10.22
N ILE A 58 0.95 11.42 9.55
CA ILE A 58 1.44 10.14 10.10
C ILE A 58 2.97 10.14 10.23
N ALA A 59 3.69 10.72 9.26
CA ALA A 59 5.13 10.82 9.30
C ALA A 59 5.65 11.66 10.48
N SER A 60 4.90 12.71 10.86
CA SER A 60 5.24 13.62 11.97
C SER A 60 5.15 12.97 13.35
N LEU A 61 4.41 11.87 13.49
CA LEU A 61 4.25 11.19 14.77
C LEU A 61 5.54 10.43 15.14
N PRO A 62 6.08 10.65 16.36
CA PRO A 62 7.28 9.95 16.81
C PRO A 62 6.97 8.47 17.03
N LEU A 63 7.75 7.59 16.39
CA LEU A 63 7.65 6.15 16.59
C LEU A 63 8.70 5.69 17.60
N HIS A 64 8.27 5.44 18.83
CA HIS A 64 9.15 4.97 19.90
C HIS A 64 8.99 3.46 20.13
N THR A 65 10.10 2.76 20.30
CA THR A 65 10.08 1.40 20.85
C THR A 65 9.92 1.45 22.37
N TYR A 66 9.28 0.43 22.91
CA TYR A 66 9.04 0.30 24.34
C TYR A 66 9.32 -1.13 24.79
N ARG A 67 9.77 -1.28 26.04
CA ARG A 67 9.92 -2.58 26.69
C ARG A 67 9.04 -2.65 27.94
N TYR A 68 8.57 -3.85 28.23
CA TYR A 68 7.86 -4.15 29.48
C TYR A 68 8.89 -4.43 30.58
N THR A 69 8.62 -3.88 31.76
CA THR A 69 9.39 -4.11 32.99
C THR A 69 8.43 -4.52 34.10
N ASP A 70 8.96 -5.00 35.22
CA ASP A 70 8.15 -5.38 36.39
C ASP A 70 7.31 -4.22 36.95
N ARG A 71 7.67 -2.96 36.60
CA ARG A 71 7.01 -1.74 37.04
C ARG A 71 6.15 -1.07 35.95
N GLY A 72 6.04 -1.66 34.77
CA GLY A 72 5.20 -1.14 33.68
C GLY A 72 5.89 -1.11 32.32
N LYS A 73 5.81 0.03 31.62
CA LYS A 73 6.31 0.21 30.25
C LYS A 73 7.22 1.42 30.16
N GLU A 74 8.40 1.26 29.60
CA GLU A 74 9.38 2.34 29.40
C GLU A 74 9.93 2.36 27.97
N LYS A 75 10.45 3.52 27.53
CA LYS A 75 11.02 3.67 26.19
C LYS A 75 12.31 2.83 26.09
N ALA A 76 12.43 2.04 25.03
CA ALA A 76 13.57 1.17 24.80
C ALA A 76 14.58 1.80 23.83
N LEU A 77 15.23 2.89 24.26
CA LEU A 77 16.14 3.70 23.43
C LEU A 77 17.33 2.89 22.90
N GLU A 78 17.84 1.95 23.70
CA GLU A 78 18.96 1.06 23.35
C GLU A 78 18.55 -0.11 22.43
N HIS A 79 17.28 -0.22 22.06
CA HIS A 79 16.84 -1.29 21.17
C HIS A 79 17.37 -1.03 19.75
N PRO A 80 17.94 -2.02 19.04
CA PRO A 80 18.52 -1.83 17.71
C PRO A 80 17.57 -1.18 16.68
N LEU A 81 16.27 -1.48 16.78
CA LEU A 81 15.24 -0.88 15.92
C LEU A 81 14.85 0.55 16.29
N TYR A 82 15.20 1.05 17.48
CA TYR A 82 14.82 2.41 17.88
C TYR A 82 15.36 3.43 16.88
N TYR A 83 16.66 3.36 16.57
CA TYR A 83 17.28 4.27 15.61
C TYR A 83 16.64 4.16 14.22
N LEU A 84 16.44 2.94 13.71
CA LEU A 84 15.88 2.71 12.37
C LEU A 84 14.44 3.21 12.22
N LEU A 85 13.64 3.07 13.27
CA LEU A 85 12.23 3.44 13.23
C LEU A 85 11.97 4.90 13.64
N HIS A 86 12.83 5.47 14.48
CA HIS A 86 12.65 6.82 15.02
C HIS A 86 13.43 7.86 14.22
N ASN A 87 14.69 7.58 13.85
CA ASN A 87 15.61 8.55 13.26
C ASN A 87 15.76 8.34 11.76
N GLU A 88 16.31 7.19 11.35
CA GLU A 88 16.84 7.00 9.99
C GLU A 88 16.83 5.50 9.63
N PRO A 89 15.90 5.05 8.76
CA PRO A 89 15.76 3.65 8.39
C PRO A 89 16.84 3.17 7.41
N ASN A 90 17.49 4.09 6.70
CA ASN A 90 18.57 3.82 5.75
C ASN A 90 19.33 5.13 5.47
N ALA A 91 20.51 5.04 4.87
CA ALA A 91 21.41 6.18 4.64
C ALA A 91 20.89 7.27 3.67
N GLU A 92 19.74 7.06 3.02
CA GLU A 92 19.21 7.93 1.98
C GLU A 92 18.05 8.81 2.47
N MET A 93 17.39 8.43 3.58
CA MET A 93 16.17 9.11 4.03
C MET A 93 15.96 9.05 5.53
N THR A 94 15.31 10.07 6.07
CA THR A 94 14.89 10.08 7.47
C THR A 94 13.68 9.17 7.71
N SER A 95 13.43 8.82 8.97
CA SER A 95 12.22 8.09 9.38
C SER A 95 10.93 8.82 9.02
N PHE A 96 10.95 10.15 8.95
CA PHE A 96 9.82 10.95 8.48
C PHE A 96 9.52 10.61 7.02
N VAL A 97 10.50 10.79 6.13
CA VAL A 97 10.33 10.56 4.68
C VAL A 97 9.96 9.11 4.38
N PHE A 98 10.52 8.16 5.12
CA PHE A 98 10.16 6.75 5.00
C PHE A 98 8.69 6.50 5.34
N ARG A 99 8.19 6.99 6.49
CA ARG A 99 6.79 6.82 6.88
C ARG A 99 5.84 7.56 5.94
N GLU A 100 6.22 8.75 5.49
CA GLU A 100 5.47 9.52 4.49
C GLU A 100 5.34 8.73 3.17
N THR A 101 6.44 8.11 2.73
CA THR A 101 6.47 7.27 1.53
C THR A 101 5.57 6.04 1.69
N LEU A 102 5.69 5.30 2.80
CA LEU A 102 4.85 4.12 3.04
C LEU A 102 3.36 4.49 3.17
N MET A 103 3.04 5.62 3.80
CA MET A 103 1.65 6.08 3.89
C MET A 103 1.12 6.48 2.51
N SER A 104 1.92 7.15 1.69
CA SER A 104 1.58 7.44 0.30
C SER A 104 1.37 6.16 -0.50
N HIS A 105 2.19 5.13 -0.27
CA HIS A 105 2.03 3.82 -0.89
C HIS A 105 0.67 3.18 -0.54
N LEU A 106 0.28 3.22 0.74
CA LEU A 106 -1.03 2.75 1.19
C LEU A 106 -2.20 3.51 0.53
N LEU A 107 -2.11 4.84 0.44
CA LEU A 107 -3.20 5.67 -0.07
C LEU A 107 -3.39 5.54 -1.59
N LEU A 108 -2.32 5.25 -2.32
CA LEU A 108 -2.35 5.16 -3.78
C LEU A 108 -2.55 3.72 -4.27
N TRP A 109 -1.80 2.77 -3.73
CA TRP A 109 -1.80 1.36 -4.16
C TRP A 109 -2.54 0.42 -3.19
N GLY A 110 -2.91 0.89 -2.00
CA GLY A 110 -3.53 0.04 -0.97
C GLY A 110 -2.53 -0.82 -0.20
N ASN A 111 -1.24 -0.78 -0.55
CA ASN A 111 -0.22 -1.64 0.02
C ASN A 111 1.09 -0.87 0.14
N ALA A 112 1.82 -1.09 1.24
CA ALA A 112 3.16 -0.55 1.43
C ALA A 112 4.15 -1.65 1.76
N TYR A 113 5.30 -1.59 1.10
CA TYR A 113 6.37 -2.59 1.22
C TYR A 113 7.68 -1.90 1.57
N ALA A 114 8.46 -2.54 2.43
CA ALA A 114 9.87 -2.23 2.59
C ALA A 114 10.69 -3.51 2.64
N GLN A 115 11.81 -3.54 1.92
CA GLN A 115 12.81 -4.60 2.05
C GLN A 115 13.54 -4.46 3.38
N ILE A 116 13.67 -5.58 4.09
CA ILE A 116 14.41 -5.67 5.34
C ILE A 116 15.81 -6.19 5.02
N ILE A 117 16.82 -5.34 5.24
CA ILE A 117 18.23 -5.72 5.09
C ILE A 117 18.76 -6.15 6.45
N ARG A 118 19.42 -7.31 6.50
CA ARG A 118 19.97 -7.89 7.73
C ARG A 118 21.46 -8.18 7.59
N ASP A 119 22.16 -8.17 8.72
CA ASP A 119 23.53 -8.68 8.79
C ASP A 119 23.57 -10.22 8.86
N GLY A 120 24.78 -10.78 8.86
CA GLY A 120 24.98 -12.23 8.99
C GLY A 120 24.55 -12.83 10.34
N ARG A 121 24.22 -12.00 11.34
CA ARG A 121 23.71 -12.39 12.65
C ARG A 121 22.19 -12.23 12.76
N GLY A 122 21.53 -11.77 11.70
CA GLY A 122 20.08 -11.57 11.63
C GLY A 122 19.59 -10.22 12.18
N GLN A 123 20.48 -9.32 12.60
CA GLN A 123 20.14 -7.97 13.03
C GLN A 123 19.70 -7.14 11.82
N ILE A 124 18.58 -6.41 11.95
CA ILE A 124 18.10 -5.52 10.91
C ILE A 124 19.01 -4.30 10.85
N LEU A 125 19.59 -4.05 9.67
CA LEU A 125 20.49 -2.93 9.39
C LEU A 125 19.77 -1.76 8.75
N SER A 126 18.82 -2.03 7.86
CA SER A 126 18.10 -0.97 7.14
C SER A 126 16.78 -1.45 6.57
N LEU A 127 15.90 -0.49 6.28
CA LEU A 127 14.62 -0.67 5.62
C LEU A 127 14.57 0.21 4.38
N TYR A 128 14.35 -0.39 3.21
CA TYR A 128 14.21 0.33 1.95
C TYR A 128 12.81 0.20 1.39
N PRO A 129 12.08 1.29 1.12
CA PRO A 129 10.75 1.20 0.55
C PRO A 129 10.81 0.54 -0.84
N LEU A 130 9.88 -0.38 -1.09
CA LEU A 130 9.71 -1.02 -2.39
C LEU A 130 8.43 -0.48 -3.03
N LEU A 131 8.50 -0.16 -4.33
CA LEU A 131 7.35 0.37 -5.05
C LEU A 131 6.25 -0.69 -5.21
N PRO A 132 4.99 -0.42 -4.83
CA PRO A 132 3.93 -1.41 -4.90
C PRO A 132 3.59 -1.86 -6.33
N ASP A 133 3.71 -1.00 -7.34
CA ASP A 133 3.47 -1.32 -8.76
C ASP A 133 4.47 -2.33 -9.35
N LYS A 134 5.60 -2.52 -8.66
CA LYS A 134 6.63 -3.50 -8.99
C LYS A 134 6.53 -4.77 -8.14
N MET A 135 5.58 -4.84 -7.21
CA MET A 135 5.40 -5.97 -6.31
C MET A 135 4.27 -6.89 -6.78
N THR A 136 4.48 -8.19 -6.71
CA THR A 136 3.42 -9.20 -6.81
C THR A 136 3.52 -10.13 -5.61
N VAL A 137 2.41 -10.35 -4.92
CA VAL A 137 2.34 -11.22 -3.74
C VAL A 137 1.62 -12.49 -4.15
N ASP A 138 2.24 -13.65 -3.90
CA ASP A 138 1.67 -14.96 -4.22
C ASP A 138 1.90 -15.94 -3.07
N ARG A 139 1.31 -17.14 -3.18
CA ARG A 139 1.58 -18.27 -2.30
C ARG A 139 2.28 -19.38 -3.07
N ALA A 140 3.39 -19.84 -2.52
CA ALA A 140 4.06 -21.04 -3.00
C ALA A 140 3.16 -22.28 -2.86
N ALA A 141 3.54 -23.37 -3.53
CA ALA A 141 2.88 -24.67 -3.36
C ALA A 141 2.91 -25.17 -1.89
N SER A 142 3.90 -24.73 -1.09
CA SER A 142 3.98 -24.98 0.36
C SER A 142 2.96 -24.19 1.19
N GLY A 143 2.27 -23.20 0.60
CA GLY A 143 1.35 -22.28 1.27
C GLY A 143 2.03 -21.03 1.85
N GLU A 144 3.37 -20.94 1.79
CA GLU A 144 4.15 -19.79 2.22
C GLU A 144 3.96 -18.59 1.28
N ILE A 145 3.93 -17.39 1.84
CA ILE A 145 3.81 -16.15 1.07
C ILE A 145 5.17 -15.81 0.46
N ILE A 146 5.18 -15.55 -0.84
CA ILE A 146 6.35 -15.10 -1.60
C ILE A 146 6.03 -13.73 -2.20
N TYR A 147 7.01 -12.84 -2.12
CA TYR A 147 6.99 -11.52 -2.73
C TYR A 147 7.87 -11.54 -3.97
N GLN A 148 7.33 -11.21 -5.13
CA GLN A 148 8.08 -11.09 -6.37
C GLN A 148 8.23 -9.62 -6.72
N TYR A 149 9.46 -9.11 -6.66
CA TYR A 149 9.76 -7.71 -6.95
C TYR A 149 10.44 -7.58 -8.31
N ARG A 150 9.81 -6.84 -9.22
CA ARG A 150 10.29 -6.60 -10.58
C ARG A 150 11.24 -5.41 -10.61
N THR A 151 12.43 -5.62 -11.16
CA THR A 151 13.44 -4.59 -11.41
C THR A 151 13.85 -4.61 -12.88
N ASP A 152 14.67 -3.64 -13.28
CA ASP A 152 15.22 -3.61 -14.65
C ASP A 152 16.18 -4.78 -14.94
N ARG A 153 16.67 -5.45 -13.89
CA ARG A 153 17.57 -6.62 -13.99
C ARG A 153 16.84 -7.96 -13.93
N GLY A 154 15.52 -7.95 -13.71
CA GLY A 154 14.70 -9.15 -13.58
C GLY A 154 13.82 -9.14 -12.33
N VAL A 155 13.21 -10.30 -12.06
CA VAL A 155 12.32 -10.51 -10.93
C VAL A 155 13.08 -11.18 -9.79
N TYR A 156 13.05 -10.57 -8.61
CA TYR A 156 13.62 -11.12 -7.39
C TYR A 156 12.52 -11.68 -6.49
N ALA A 157 12.65 -12.94 -6.09
CA ALA A 157 11.78 -13.52 -5.08
C ALA A 157 12.33 -13.19 -3.68
N LEU A 158 11.51 -12.55 -2.86
CA LEU A 158 11.76 -12.22 -1.47
C LEU A 158 10.83 -13.06 -0.59
N ARG A 159 11.38 -13.60 0.50
CA ARG A 159 10.62 -14.34 1.50
C ARG A 159 9.85 -13.41 2.42
N ARG A 160 8.89 -13.97 3.16
CA ARG A 160 8.06 -13.24 4.12
C ARG A 160 8.88 -12.45 5.16
N GLU A 161 9.98 -13.02 5.64
CA GLU A 161 10.86 -12.43 6.65
C GLU A 161 11.79 -11.32 6.12
N GLU A 162 11.85 -11.16 4.79
CA GLU A 162 12.66 -10.18 4.07
C GLU A 162 11.85 -8.93 3.67
N VAL A 163 10.53 -8.94 3.89
CA VAL A 163 9.63 -7.85 3.51
C VAL A 163 8.75 -7.43 4.68
N LEU A 164 8.85 -6.15 5.05
CA LEU A 164 7.82 -5.48 5.84
C LEU A 164 6.67 -5.13 4.89
N HIS A 165 5.56 -5.85 5.01
CA HIS A 165 4.34 -5.56 4.26
C HIS A 165 3.26 -5.01 5.20
N ILE A 166 2.75 -3.82 4.88
CA ILE A 166 1.60 -3.21 5.53
C ILE A 166 0.45 -3.22 4.51
N PRO A 167 -0.54 -4.11 4.67
CA PRO A 167 -1.73 -4.08 3.83
C PRO A 167 -2.70 -2.99 4.32
N GLY A 168 -3.28 -2.25 3.39
CA GLY A 168 -4.38 -1.34 3.65
C GLY A 168 -5.71 -2.07 3.82
N LEU A 169 -6.82 -1.35 3.69
CA LEU A 169 -8.16 -1.92 3.76
C LEU A 169 -8.34 -2.99 2.68
N GLY A 170 -8.71 -4.21 3.06
CA GLY A 170 -8.96 -5.33 2.16
C GLY A 170 -9.84 -6.39 2.84
N VAL A 171 -10.21 -7.44 2.11
CA VAL A 171 -11.14 -8.49 2.62
C VAL A 171 -10.44 -9.74 3.16
N ASP A 172 -9.22 -10.02 2.70
CA ASP A 172 -8.46 -11.23 3.09
C ASP A 172 -7.32 -10.94 4.08
N GLY A 173 -7.05 -9.66 4.34
CA GLY A 173 -5.94 -9.19 5.18
C GLY A 173 -4.55 -9.48 4.61
N LEU A 174 -4.46 -9.98 3.38
CA LEU A 174 -3.20 -10.31 2.71
C LEU A 174 -2.80 -9.21 1.73
N ILE A 175 -3.74 -8.68 0.95
CA ILE A 175 -3.51 -7.57 0.02
C ILE A 175 -4.61 -6.52 0.22
N GLY A 176 -4.21 -5.27 0.42
CA GLY A 176 -5.12 -4.14 0.50
C GLY A 176 -5.64 -3.73 -0.88
N TYR A 177 -6.86 -3.18 -0.90
CA TYR A 177 -7.46 -2.59 -2.08
C TYR A 177 -6.87 -1.21 -2.34
N SER A 178 -6.53 -0.91 -3.60
CA SER A 178 -6.10 0.43 -3.99
C SER A 178 -7.28 1.41 -3.82
N PRO A 179 -7.17 2.44 -2.95
CA PRO A 179 -8.21 3.45 -2.83
C PRO A 179 -8.47 4.19 -4.14
N ILE A 180 -7.41 4.41 -4.94
CA ILE A 180 -7.51 5.03 -6.26
C ILE A 180 -8.30 4.16 -7.23
N ALA A 181 -8.02 2.85 -7.27
CA ALA A 181 -8.79 1.93 -8.11
C ALA A 181 -10.27 1.86 -7.69
N MET A 182 -10.55 1.90 -6.38
CA MET A 182 -11.90 1.91 -5.83
C MET A 182 -12.65 3.21 -6.15
N ALA A 183 -11.97 4.36 -6.11
CA ALA A 183 -12.55 5.68 -6.38
C ALA A 183 -12.41 6.14 -7.84
N LYS A 184 -11.98 5.25 -8.76
CA LYS A 184 -11.57 5.64 -10.11
C LYS A 184 -12.63 6.40 -10.90
N ASN A 185 -13.91 6.04 -10.76
CA ASN A 185 -14.98 6.71 -11.50
C ASN A 185 -15.17 8.16 -11.06
N SER A 186 -15.12 8.44 -9.75
CA SER A 186 -15.24 9.79 -9.22
C SER A 186 -14.03 10.65 -9.60
N ILE A 187 -12.82 10.09 -9.51
CA ILE A 187 -11.58 10.76 -9.93
C ILE A 187 -11.62 11.04 -11.45
N GLY A 188 -12.02 10.05 -12.25
CA GLY A 188 -12.13 10.19 -13.70
C GLY A 188 -13.16 11.24 -14.12
N MET A 189 -14.26 11.38 -13.37
CA MET A 189 -15.24 12.43 -13.59
C MET A 189 -14.67 13.81 -13.26
N ALA A 190 -13.90 13.94 -12.17
CA ALA A 190 -13.22 15.19 -11.81
C ALA A 190 -12.24 15.62 -12.92
N ILE A 191 -11.38 14.70 -13.38
CA ILE A 191 -10.43 14.95 -14.48
C ILE A 191 -11.18 15.38 -15.76
N ALA A 192 -12.24 14.66 -16.14
CA ALA A 192 -13.02 15.00 -17.34
C ALA A 192 -13.65 16.39 -17.24
N THR A 193 -14.13 16.77 -16.06
CA THR A 193 -14.74 18.08 -15.83
C THR A 193 -13.70 19.19 -15.89
N GLU A 194 -12.52 18.98 -15.30
CA GLU A 194 -11.40 19.92 -15.36
C GLU A 194 -10.94 20.16 -16.80
N GLU A 195 -10.77 19.09 -17.59
CA GLU A 195 -10.39 19.19 -18.99
C GLU A 195 -11.45 19.88 -19.86
N TYR A 196 -12.73 19.58 -19.62
CA TYR A 196 -13.83 20.27 -20.30
C TYR A 196 -13.81 21.76 -19.99
N GLY A 197 -13.68 22.13 -18.71
CA GLY A 197 -13.59 23.52 -18.28
C GLY A 197 -12.39 24.24 -18.92
N ALA A 198 -11.21 23.61 -18.90
CA ALA A 198 -10.01 24.16 -19.54
C ALA A 198 -10.22 24.39 -21.05
N SER A 199 -10.80 23.42 -21.75
CA SER A 199 -11.09 23.52 -23.18
C SER A 199 -12.13 24.60 -23.49
N PHE A 200 -13.17 24.71 -22.66
CA PHE A 200 -14.20 25.74 -22.79
C PHE A 200 -13.62 27.15 -22.67
N PHE A 201 -12.77 27.40 -21.66
CA PHE A 201 -12.11 28.70 -21.50
C PHE A 201 -11.07 28.98 -22.57
N ALA A 202 -10.31 27.97 -23.01
CA ALA A 202 -9.31 28.13 -24.08
C ALA A 202 -9.94 28.54 -25.42
N ASN A 203 -11.15 28.07 -25.70
CA ASN A 203 -11.92 28.39 -26.91
C ASN A 203 -12.80 29.65 -26.77
N GLY A 204 -12.59 30.46 -25.73
CA GLY A 204 -13.35 31.70 -25.51
C GLY A 204 -14.83 31.46 -25.23
N ALA A 205 -15.17 30.37 -24.53
CA ALA A 205 -16.53 29.95 -24.21
C ALA A 205 -17.42 29.64 -25.42
N ASN A 206 -16.83 29.44 -26.61
CA ASN A 206 -17.56 29.02 -27.81
C ASN A 206 -17.58 27.48 -27.88
N PRO A 207 -18.75 26.83 -27.70
CA PRO A 207 -18.85 25.39 -27.92
C PRO A 207 -18.58 25.07 -29.39
N GLY A 208 -17.76 24.04 -29.65
CA GLY A 208 -17.52 23.53 -30.99
C GLY A 208 -18.83 23.12 -31.66
N GLY A 209 -18.98 23.39 -32.96
CA GLY A 209 -20.21 23.16 -33.71
C GLY A 209 -20.71 21.71 -33.61
N VAL A 210 -22.03 21.56 -33.51
CA VAL A 210 -22.74 20.27 -33.55
C VAL A 210 -23.33 20.12 -34.96
N LEU A 211 -23.07 19.00 -35.64
CA LEU A 211 -23.68 18.62 -36.92
C LEU A 211 -24.98 17.84 -36.71
#